data_AF-A0A6P0JTB4-F1
#
_entry.id   AF-A0A6P0JTB4-F1
#
_cell.length_a   1.000
_cell.length_b   1.000
_cell.length_c   1.000
_cell.angle_alpha   90.00
_cell.angle_beta   90.00
_cell.angle_gamma   90.00
#
_symmetry.space_group_name_H-M   'P 1'
#
loop_
_entity.id
_entity.type
_entity.pdbx_description
1 polymer ?
#
loop_
_entity_poly.entity_id
_entity_poly.type
_entity_poly.pdbx_seq_one_letter_code
_entity_poly.pdbx_strand_id
1 'polypeptide(L)' 'MIFKELILQNFGPYRGRQVVNLSPEDAGEPRPIILLGGMNGGGKTTLMDAIRLVFYGQRAQC' A
#
# COMPACT_ATOMS: atom_id res chain seq x y z
N MET A 1 -5.41 -10.51 -12.16
CA MET A 1 -4.96 -10.56 -10.75
C MET A 1 -5.36 -9.24 -10.10
N ILE A 2 -5.96 -9.26 -8.90
CA ILE A 2 -6.38 -8.06 -8.16
C ILE A 2 -5.78 -8.14 -6.76
N PHE A 3 -5.12 -7.08 -6.30
CA PHE A 3 -4.62 -6.98 -4.93
C PHE A 3 -5.75 -6.53 -4.02
N LYS A 4 -5.98 -7.26 -2.91
CA LYS A 4 -7.05 -6.94 -1.97
C LYS A 4 -6.57 -6.16 -0.77
N GLU A 5 -5.35 -6.44 -0.29
CA GLU A 5 -4.80 -5.80 0.90
C GLU A 5 -3.28 -5.64 0.77
N LEU A 6 -2.74 -4.59 1.40
CA LEU A 6 -1.32 -4.44 1.70
C LEU A 6 -1.17 -4.34 3.22
N ILE A 7 -0.36 -5.21 3.81
CA ILE A 7 -0.11 -5.25 5.25
C ILE A 7 1.32 -4.79 5.52
N LEU A 8 1.49 -3.78 6.36
CA LEU A 8 2.77 -3.22 6.77
C LEU A 8 2.96 -3.49 8.26
N GLN A 9 4.14 -3.99 8.64
CA GLN A 9 4.50 -4.25 10.03
C GLN A 9 5.83 -3.57 10.36
N ASN A 10 5.80 -2.47 11.10
CA ASN A 10 7.00 -1.72 11.47
C ASN A 10 7.89 -1.37 10.26
N PHE A 11 7.30 -0.80 9.20
CA PHE A 11 7.99 -0.50 7.94
C PHE A 11 8.01 1.02 7.68
N GLY A 12 9.20 1.63 7.66
CA GLY A 12 9.34 3.10 7.56
C GLY A 12 8.55 3.83 8.67
N PRO A 13 7.68 4.81 8.35
CA PRO A 13 6.85 5.50 9.35
C PRO A 13 5.63 4.70 9.83
N TYR A 14 5.34 3.53 9.25
CA TYR A 14 4.20 2.70 9.63
C TYR A 14 4.52 1.84 10.86
N ARG A 15 4.21 2.35 12.06
CA ARG A 15 4.41 1.64 13.34
C ARG A 15 3.31 0.60 13.57
N GLY A 16 3.69 -0.57 14.08
CA GLY A 16 2.76 -1.67 14.35
C GLY A 16 2.19 -2.30 13.08
N ARG A 17 1.04 -2.97 13.19
CA ARG A 17 0.35 -3.61 12.06
C ARG A 17 -0.61 -2.61 11.42
N GLN A 18 -0.33 -2.23 10.19
CA GLN A 18 -1.19 -1.36 9.37
C GLN A 18 -1.74 -2.18 8.20
N VAL A 19 -3.04 -2.09 7.94
CA VAL A 19 -3.72 -2.80 6.84
C VAL A 19 -4.32 -1.76 5.91
N VAL A 20 -3.90 -1.77 4.65
CA VAL A 20 -4.45 -0.92 3.59
C VAL A 20 -5.36 -1.78 2.72
N ASN A 21 -6.65 -1.45 2.69
CA ASN A 21 -7.61 -2.10 1.81
C ASN A 21 -7.42 -1.59 0.37
N LEU A 22 -7.18 -2.51 -0.56
CA LEU A 22 -6.98 -2.27 -1.99
C LEU A 22 -8.10 -2.88 -2.85
N SER A 23 -9.20 -3.34 -2.24
CA SER A 23 -10.35 -3.84 -2.98
C SER A 23 -10.97 -2.71 -3.81
N PRO A 24 -11.14 -2.87 -5.13
CA PRO A 24 -11.68 -1.84 -6.02
C PRO A 24 -13.22 -1.80 -5.96
N GLU A 25 -13.77 -1.87 -4.76
CA GLU A 25 -15.21 -1.95 -4.49
C GLU A 25 -15.52 -1.06 -3.28
N ASP A 26 -16.52 -0.21 -3.41
CA ASP A 26 -17.02 0.62 -2.32
C ASP A 26 -18.54 0.57 -2.31
N ALA A 27 -19.13 0.17 -1.19
CA ALA A 27 -20.58 -0.03 -1.03
C ALA A 27 -21.25 -0.91 -2.11
N GLY A 28 -20.52 -1.87 -2.69
CA GLY A 28 -21.02 -2.77 -3.74
C GLY A 28 -20.90 -2.21 -5.16
N GLU A 29 -20.33 -1.01 -5.34
CA GLU A 29 -20.05 -0.43 -6.64
C GLU A 29 -18.57 -0.55 -7.01
N PRO A 30 -18.23 -0.84 -8.29
CA PRO A 30 -16.85 -0.93 -8.74
C PRO A 30 -16.17 0.45 -8.75
N ARG A 31 -15.06 0.57 -8.01
CA ARG A 31 -14.18 1.74 -7.98
C ARG A 31 -12.75 1.32 -8.31
N PRO A 32 -12.40 1.25 -9.61
CA PRO A 32 -11.13 0.67 -10.04
C PRO A 32 -9.90 1.52 -9.74
N ILE A 33 -10.08 2.78 -9.34
CA ILE A 33 -8.99 3.70 -9.01
C ILE A 33 -8.98 3.94 -7.51
N ILE A 34 -7.86 3.59 -6.87
CA ILE A 34 -7.62 3.83 -5.45
C ILE A 34 -6.59 4.95 -5.33
N LEU A 35 -7.00 6.05 -4.69
CA LEU A 35 -6.12 7.20 -4.45
C LEU A 35 -5.55 7.12 -3.02
N LEU A 36 -4.23 7.10 -2.92
CA LEU A 36 -3.53 7.13 -1.63
C LEU A 36 -3.02 8.55 -1.36
N GLY A 37 -3.81 9.30 -0.59
CA GLY A 37 -3.50 10.65 -0.15
C GLY A 37 -2.73 10.69 1.18
N GLY A 38 -1.93 11.73 1.39
CA GLY A 38 -1.22 11.93 2.65
C GLY A 38 -0.32 13.16 2.62
N MET A 39 0.05 13.66 3.81
CA MET A 39 0.96 14.80 3.94
C MET A 39 2.40 14.44 3.56
N ASN A 40 3.25 15.45 3.35
CA ASN A 40 4.68 15.24 3.19
C ASN A 40 5.26 14.60 4.47
N GLY A 41 6.14 13.62 4.31
CA GLY A 41 6.61 12.79 5.43
C GLY A 41 5.62 11.73 5.92
N GLY A 42 4.38 11.70 5.41
CA GLY A 42 3.34 10.75 5.83
C GLY A 42 3.48 9.32 5.33
N GLY A 43 4.62 8.93 4.73
CA GLY A 43 4.89 7.56 4.30
C GLY A 43 4.42 7.15 2.91
N LYS A 44 3.90 8.07 2.09
CA LYS A 44 3.42 7.76 0.72
C LYS A 44 4.47 7.03 -0.15
N THR A 45 5.71 7.52 -0.17
CA THR A 45 6.80 6.87 -0.90
C THR A 45 7.12 5.51 -0.29
N THR A 46 7.21 5.42 1.04
CA THR A 46 7.41 4.14 1.74
C THR A 46 6.34 3.11 1.42
N LEU A 47 5.08 3.52 1.25
CA LEU A 47 4.02 2.60 0.82
C LEU A 47 4.27 2.06 -0.59
N MET A 48 4.70 2.91 -1.52
CA MET A 48 5.10 2.47 -2.87
C MET A 48 6.33 1.55 -2.84
N ASP A 49 7.29 1.81 -1.95
CA ASP A 49 8.46 0.96 -1.76
C ASP A 49 8.08 -0.42 -1.21
N ALA A 50 7.12 -0.49 -0.29
CA ALA A 50 6.61 -1.75 0.24
C ALA A 50 5.98 -2.60 -0.87
N ILE A 51 5.18 -1.99 -1.76
CA ILE A 51 4.59 -2.66 -2.91
C ILE A 51 5.70 -3.25 -3.79
N ARG A 52 6.71 -2.45 -4.13
CA ARG A 52 7.86 -2.93 -4.94
C ARG A 52 8.61 -4.06 -4.24
N LEU A 53 8.87 -3.93 -2.95
CA LEU A 53 9.60 -4.93 -2.17
C LEU A 53 8.86 -6.27 -2.13
N VAL A 54 7.54 -6.27 -1.93
CA VAL A 54 6.75 -7.50 -1.86
C VAL A 54 6.71 -8.23 -3.20
N PHE A 55 6.68 -7.51 -4.34
CA PHE A 55 6.68 -8.16 -5.66
C PHE A 55 8.06 -8.57 -6.15
N TYR A 56 9.08 -7.77 -5.89
CA TYR A 56 10.39 -7.93 -6.52
C TYR A 56 11.47 -8.41 -5.55
N GLY A 57 11.19 -8.45 -4.25
CA GLY A 57 12.15 -8.82 -3.21
C GLY A 57 13.43 -8.00 -3.32
N GLN A 58 14.57 -8.69 -3.38
CA GLN A 58 15.90 -8.07 -3.50
C GLN A 58 16.09 -7.24 -4.79
N ARG A 59 15.24 -7.41 -5.80
CA ARG A 59 15.30 -6.65 -7.06
C ARG A 59 14.51 -5.34 -7.01
N ALA A 60 13.84 -5.06 -5.89
CA ALA A 60 13.09 -3.83 -5.72
C ALA A 60 14.05 -2.62 -5.68
N GLN A 61 13.70 -1.58 -6.44
CA GLN A 61 14.29 -0.26 -6.30
C GLN A 61 13.41 0.56 -5.37
N CYS A 62 13.82 0.60 -4.11
CA CYS A 62 13.21 1.33 -2.99
C CYS A 62 14.13 2.48 -2.61
#